data_AF-A0A427YWQ0-F1
#
_entry.id   AF-A0A427YWQ0-F1
#
_cell.length_a   1.000
_cell.length_b   1.000
_cell.length_c   1.000
_cell.angle_alpha   90.00
_cell.angle_beta   90.00
_cell.angle_gamma   90.00
#
_symmetry.space_group_name_H-M   'P 1'
#
loop_
_entity.id
_entity.type
_entity.pdbx_description
1 polymer ?
#
loop_
_entity_poly.entity_id
_entity_poly.type
_entity_poly.pdbx_seq_one_letter_code
_entity_poly.pdbx_strand_id
1 'polypeptide(L)'
;MSTSTSVSASYRNPILPGFNPDPSIIRVGPDYFLITSTFEYFPGIPLYHSTDLINWTLLGHVLSRRSQLDLRACEPGMGVFAPTIRFHKGRFYVTVCAFHRKSRANEMDPMIGPRGFYVSTTDIWDTKSWSDPTYYDVLGIDQDLFFDTDDRVYLSVSTWIGDNPGSPYITEIDLDSGRSLGPLTLLRRGEVGNKISEGSHIFKKDGWYYLLTAEGGTEVEHQEWVCRSKTGPFGPWEVGPTAGASKGAHNDNRGDDNDDNDDRNAGKDPIVVNPMVYNGDHPLVRQTGHMDLVEGHDGRWWAVFLAVRPVWDGDEPLLSQLGRETFLAPVEWREGWPIVNRRQPISLDGAQDAGLPRAAERYTVDLSFKPGMDIHSAGWYHLRTPQKREYSLTHSPGHIALFGGPYDIRVDESVTMLLQKQTSFRGTWDVRLEYLPEREGEEAGTTVWWSKWCFASVGIRGVQRKRQRQHQHKHRGHHPKRPETETVERRIRSEQPGEGEVEEGEDGGKGVEREVVFRYPDPEGDEFKYTFFVGPSPSLSTSTSSAPPTSASMSKPMSTSPSASSSSPPAPAPASLREVGSIPSRSLVRTRPFDSIFTGTHLGIYAMGTENQGSRSAAVFGGIKWEGVRAGGE
;
A
#
# COMPACT_ATOMS: atom_id res chain seq x y z
N MET A 1 -8.71 -51.33 -5.54
CA MET A 1 -7.55 -50.45 -5.29
C MET A 1 -7.89 -49.11 -5.91
N SER A 2 -8.23 -48.14 -5.07
CA SER A 2 -8.67 -46.77 -5.36
C SER A 2 -7.84 -45.92 -4.40
N THR A 3 -7.15 -44.85 -4.73
CA THR A 3 -7.28 -43.79 -5.75
C THR A 3 -5.88 -43.19 -5.90
N SER A 4 -5.44 -42.89 -7.13
CA SER A 4 -4.28 -42.01 -7.33
C SER A 4 -4.66 -40.60 -6.88
N THR A 5 -4.01 -40.12 -5.83
CA THR A 5 -4.07 -38.73 -5.39
C THR A 5 -3.63 -37.80 -6.52
N SER A 6 -4.56 -36.96 -6.97
CA SER A 6 -4.29 -35.82 -7.85
C SER A 6 -3.32 -34.88 -7.14
N VAL A 7 -2.13 -34.67 -7.71
CA VAL A 7 -1.21 -33.64 -7.22
C VAL A 7 -1.65 -32.32 -7.86
N SER A 8 -2.37 -31.50 -7.10
CA SER A 8 -2.75 -30.13 -7.49
C SER A 8 -1.53 -29.22 -7.52
N ALA A 9 -1.53 -28.20 -8.39
CA ALA A 9 -0.49 -27.16 -8.42
C ALA A 9 -0.19 -26.56 -7.02
N SER A 10 1.09 -26.26 -6.75
CA SER A 10 1.62 -26.13 -5.38
C SER A 10 1.30 -24.81 -4.67
N TYR A 11 1.45 -23.63 -5.29
CA TYR A 11 1.14 -22.32 -4.68
C TYR A 11 0.47 -21.32 -5.63
N ARG A 12 0.01 -20.17 -5.12
CA ARG A 12 -0.70 -19.14 -5.88
C ARG A 12 -0.06 -17.76 -5.70
N ASN A 13 0.16 -17.08 -6.82
CA ASN A 13 0.54 -15.68 -6.92
C ASN A 13 -0.69 -14.76 -7.07
N PRO A 14 -0.58 -13.50 -6.63
CA PRO A 14 0.51 -12.92 -5.83
C PRO A 14 0.54 -13.50 -4.40
N ILE A 15 1.73 -13.60 -3.81
CA ILE A 15 1.91 -14.03 -2.40
C ILE A 15 1.51 -12.92 -1.43
N LEU A 16 1.63 -11.64 -1.83
CA LEU A 16 1.02 -10.50 -1.16
C LEU A 16 0.17 -9.71 -2.17
N PRO A 17 -1.17 -9.90 -2.18
CA PRO A 17 -2.07 -9.20 -3.10
C PRO A 17 -2.26 -7.73 -2.72
N GLY A 18 -2.78 -6.94 -3.66
CA GLY A 18 -2.96 -5.50 -3.49
C GLY A 18 -1.63 -4.74 -3.44
N PHE A 19 -1.71 -3.48 -3.03
CA PHE A 19 -0.58 -2.53 -3.01
C PHE A 19 0.58 -2.98 -2.10
N ASN A 20 1.45 -3.84 -2.63
CA ASN A 20 2.63 -4.43 -1.98
C ASN A 20 3.78 -4.46 -3.01
N PRO A 21 4.34 -3.30 -3.36
CA PRO A 21 5.36 -3.18 -4.40
C PRO A 21 6.78 -3.35 -3.83
N ASP A 22 7.75 -3.44 -4.73
CA ASP A 22 9.17 -3.33 -4.43
C ASP A 22 9.60 -4.24 -3.25
N PRO A 23 9.36 -5.56 -3.34
CA PRO A 23 9.57 -6.48 -2.22
C PRO A 23 11.05 -6.73 -1.96
N SER A 24 11.47 -6.62 -0.69
CA SER A 24 12.78 -7.10 -0.23
C SER A 24 12.60 -8.17 0.85
N ILE A 25 13.41 -9.23 0.79
CA ILE A 25 13.25 -10.43 1.60
C ILE A 25 14.57 -10.86 2.24
N ILE A 26 14.49 -11.37 3.46
CA ILE A 26 15.59 -12.08 4.13
C ILE A 26 15.08 -13.36 4.78
N ARG A 27 16.01 -14.29 5.05
CA ARG A 27 15.79 -15.45 5.93
C ARG A 27 16.74 -15.39 7.13
N VAL A 28 16.21 -15.60 8.33
CA VAL A 28 17.01 -15.79 9.55
C VAL A 28 16.55 -17.08 10.22
N GLY A 29 17.38 -18.12 10.16
CA GLY A 29 16.97 -19.46 10.61
C GLY A 29 15.79 -19.99 9.80
N PRO A 30 14.67 -20.41 10.43
CA PRO A 30 13.48 -20.89 9.73
C PRO A 30 12.54 -19.76 9.26
N ASP A 31 12.80 -18.52 9.69
CA ASP A 31 11.88 -17.40 9.51
C ASP A 31 12.26 -16.57 8.28
N TYR A 32 11.25 -16.23 7.47
CA TYR A 32 11.35 -15.28 6.38
C TYR A 32 10.68 -13.97 6.77
N PHE A 33 11.32 -12.86 6.42
CA PHE A 33 10.77 -11.52 6.60
C PHE A 33 10.76 -10.80 5.26
N LEU A 34 9.64 -10.16 4.94
CA LEU A 34 9.44 -9.43 3.69
C LEU A 34 8.89 -8.04 3.99
N ILE A 35 9.44 -7.04 3.32
CA ILE A 35 9.00 -5.64 3.41
C ILE A 35 8.69 -5.07 2.02
N THR A 36 7.80 -4.08 1.96
CA THR A 36 7.39 -3.42 0.71
C THR A 36 7.35 -1.91 0.87
N SER A 37 7.36 -1.18 -0.24
CA SER A 37 7.18 0.28 -0.24
C SER A 37 5.77 0.69 0.23
N THR A 38 5.64 1.92 0.72
CA THR A 38 4.36 2.46 1.26
C THR A 38 4.04 3.87 0.83
N PHE A 39 4.93 4.56 0.12
CA PHE A 39 4.65 5.88 -0.43
C PHE A 39 4.12 6.85 0.66
N GLU A 40 2.98 7.49 0.41
CA GLU A 40 2.42 8.54 1.28
C GLU A 40 1.65 7.98 2.49
N TYR A 41 1.58 6.66 2.63
CA TYR A 41 0.84 5.99 3.69
C TYR A 41 1.71 5.79 4.94
N PHE A 42 1.14 6.06 6.10
CA PHE A 42 1.80 5.94 7.40
C PHE A 42 1.01 4.97 8.30
N PRO A 43 1.65 4.12 9.12
CA PRO A 43 3.09 3.91 9.23
C PRO A 43 3.71 3.30 7.97
N GLY A 44 5.01 3.56 7.78
CA GLY A 44 5.73 3.16 6.58
C GLY A 44 6.35 1.76 6.71
N ILE A 45 6.53 1.10 5.55
CA ILE A 45 7.21 -0.20 5.40
C ILE A 45 6.57 -1.30 6.28
N PRO A 46 5.51 -1.99 5.80
CA PRO A 46 4.96 -3.14 6.49
C PRO A 46 6.01 -4.25 6.59
N LEU A 47 6.04 -4.91 7.74
CA LEU A 47 6.90 -6.05 8.02
C LEU A 47 6.06 -7.31 8.07
N TYR A 48 6.23 -8.16 7.07
CA TYR A 48 5.58 -9.46 6.97
C TYR A 48 6.52 -10.58 7.45
N HIS A 49 5.94 -11.59 8.09
CA HIS A 49 6.63 -12.81 8.51
C HIS A 49 5.97 -14.04 7.90
N SER A 50 6.80 -15.02 7.52
CA SER A 50 6.37 -16.35 7.07
C SER A 50 7.40 -17.40 7.45
N THR A 51 6.98 -18.66 7.51
CA THR A 51 7.87 -19.84 7.62
C THR A 51 7.84 -20.71 6.37
N ASP A 52 6.99 -20.39 5.38
CA ASP A 52 6.72 -21.23 4.21
C ASP A 52 6.68 -20.45 2.89
N LEU A 53 7.02 -19.15 2.89
CA LEU A 53 7.01 -18.22 1.75
C LEU A 53 5.63 -17.91 1.15
N ILE A 54 4.55 -18.51 1.66
CA ILE A 54 3.21 -18.39 1.10
C ILE A 54 2.24 -17.74 2.08
N ASN A 55 2.25 -18.19 3.33
CA ASN A 55 1.39 -17.68 4.38
C ASN A 55 2.14 -16.58 5.13
N TRP A 56 1.76 -15.33 4.84
CA TRP A 56 2.38 -14.14 5.40
C TRP A 56 1.47 -13.49 6.44
N THR A 57 2.05 -13.17 7.60
CA THR A 57 1.41 -12.41 8.68
C THR A 57 2.05 -11.03 8.78
N LEU A 58 1.24 -9.97 8.83
CA LEU A 58 1.73 -8.63 9.14
C LEU A 58 2.09 -8.55 10.63
N LEU A 59 3.37 -8.33 10.95
CA LEU A 59 3.81 -8.09 12.34
C LEU A 59 3.55 -6.65 12.77
N GLY A 60 3.73 -5.71 11.84
CA GLY A 60 3.55 -4.28 12.03
C GLY A 60 4.38 -3.52 11.01
N HIS A 61 5.04 -2.43 11.43
CA HIS A 61 5.71 -1.50 10.53
C HIS A 61 7.08 -1.09 11.05
N VAL A 62 8.02 -0.89 10.12
CA VAL A 62 9.38 -0.45 10.44
C VAL A 62 9.41 1.04 10.80
N LEU A 63 8.67 1.88 10.07
CA LEU A 63 8.62 3.33 10.26
C LEU A 63 7.30 3.73 10.92
N SER A 64 7.24 3.58 12.24
CA SER A 64 6.02 3.77 13.04
C SER A 64 6.03 5.04 13.91
N ARG A 65 7.13 5.79 13.92
CA ARG A 65 7.27 7.03 14.68
C ARG A 65 7.53 8.22 13.79
N ARG A 66 7.03 9.39 14.20
CA ARG A 66 7.29 10.65 13.52
C ARG A 66 8.78 11.00 13.44
N SER A 67 9.59 10.62 14.44
CA SER A 67 11.05 10.80 14.40
C SER A 67 11.72 10.02 13.27
N GLN A 68 11.06 8.95 12.77
CA GLN A 68 11.54 8.15 11.65
C GLN A 68 10.96 8.63 10.31
N LEU A 69 9.70 9.06 10.29
CA LEU A 69 8.98 9.38 9.06
C LEU A 69 7.93 10.49 9.28
N ASP A 70 8.18 11.67 8.73
CA ASP A 70 7.22 12.79 8.67
C ASP A 70 6.85 13.07 7.21
N LEU A 71 5.66 12.64 6.79
CA LEU A 71 5.13 12.76 5.42
C LEU A 71 4.21 13.97 5.24
N ARG A 72 4.32 14.99 6.09
CA ARG A 72 3.49 16.20 5.96
C ARG A 72 3.65 16.81 4.55
N ALA A 73 2.51 17.12 3.92
CA ALA A 73 2.45 17.65 2.56
C ALA A 73 3.16 16.82 1.47
N CYS A 74 3.42 15.53 1.73
CA CYS A 74 3.90 14.60 0.72
C CYS A 74 2.93 14.56 -0.46
N GLU A 75 3.43 14.64 -1.69
CA GLU A 75 2.59 14.55 -2.88
C GLU A 75 1.98 13.15 -3.03
N PRO A 76 0.81 13.01 -3.70
CA PRO A 76 0.25 11.71 -4.02
C PRO A 76 1.23 10.82 -4.78
N GLY A 77 1.37 9.57 -4.33
CA GLY A 77 2.33 8.63 -4.90
C GLY A 77 3.80 8.92 -4.64
N MET A 78 4.09 9.84 -3.71
CA MET A 78 5.44 10.12 -3.23
C MET A 78 5.61 9.50 -1.82
N GLY A 79 6.70 9.77 -1.11
CA GLY A 79 6.95 9.28 0.24
C GLY A 79 7.93 8.12 0.25
N VAL A 80 7.60 7.03 0.95
CA VAL A 80 8.49 5.87 1.14
C VAL A 80 8.58 5.01 -0.13
N PHE A 81 9.70 5.09 -0.84
CA PHE A 81 9.98 4.30 -2.05
C PHE A 81 10.50 2.90 -1.67
N ALA A 82 11.07 2.15 -2.63
CA ALA A 82 11.58 0.80 -2.44
C ALA A 82 12.50 0.71 -1.21
N PRO A 83 12.11 -0.08 -0.19
CA PRO A 83 12.96 -0.35 0.95
C PRO A 83 13.73 -1.64 0.76
N THR A 84 14.86 -1.78 1.45
CA THR A 84 15.64 -3.02 1.44
C THR A 84 15.96 -3.46 2.86
N ILE A 85 15.75 -4.75 3.15
CA ILE A 85 16.04 -5.36 4.45
C ILE A 85 17.27 -6.27 4.36
N ARG A 86 18.18 -6.13 5.31
CA ARG A 86 19.40 -6.94 5.41
C ARG A 86 19.64 -7.36 6.86
N PHE A 87 20.17 -8.56 7.04
CA PHE A 87 20.57 -9.07 8.36
C PHE A 87 22.08 -9.27 8.39
N HIS A 88 22.75 -8.62 9.33
CA HIS A 88 24.20 -8.72 9.49
C HIS A 88 24.56 -8.76 10.98
N LYS A 89 25.34 -9.77 11.37
CA LYS A 89 25.87 -9.95 12.75
C LYS A 89 24.83 -9.73 13.86
N GLY A 90 23.65 -10.33 13.73
CA GLY A 90 22.61 -10.26 14.77
C GLY A 90 21.75 -8.99 14.74
N ARG A 91 21.91 -8.14 13.72
CA ARG A 91 21.15 -6.90 13.56
C ARG A 91 20.47 -6.85 12.20
N PHE A 92 19.23 -6.36 12.21
CA PHE A 92 18.43 -6.06 11.04
C PHE A 92 18.61 -4.60 10.67
N TYR A 93 18.81 -4.34 9.39
CA TYR A 93 18.91 -3.02 8.80
C TYR A 93 17.82 -2.89 7.75
N VAL A 94 17.06 -1.81 7.81
CA VAL A 94 16.13 -1.43 6.75
C VAL A 94 16.58 -0.09 6.21
N THR A 95 16.99 -0.09 4.95
CA THR A 95 17.44 1.09 4.22
C THR A 95 16.37 1.53 3.22
N VAL A 96 16.17 2.84 3.07
CA VAL A 96 15.07 3.41 2.30
C VAL A 96 15.30 4.91 2.07
N CYS A 97 14.47 5.53 1.23
CA CYS A 97 14.30 6.98 1.19
C CYS A 97 12.83 7.39 1.29
N ALA A 98 12.60 8.63 1.75
CA ALA A 98 11.30 9.28 1.67
C ALA A 98 11.40 10.47 0.71
N PHE A 99 10.81 10.34 -0.48
CA PHE A 99 10.80 11.40 -1.50
C PHE A 99 9.52 12.21 -1.37
N HIS A 100 9.50 13.39 -0.76
CA HIS A 100 8.22 14.10 -0.49
C HIS A 100 7.63 14.83 -1.69
N ARG A 101 8.49 15.28 -2.61
CA ARG A 101 8.09 16.13 -3.73
C ARG A 101 8.94 15.81 -4.94
N LYS A 102 8.31 15.24 -5.97
CA LYS A 102 8.98 15.03 -7.26
C LYS A 102 8.78 16.33 -8.03
N SER A 103 9.73 17.28 -7.86
CA SER A 103 9.63 18.64 -8.42
C SER A 103 9.14 18.64 -9.88
N ARG A 104 8.48 19.74 -10.29
CA ARG A 104 8.25 20.10 -11.69
C ARG A 104 9.60 20.45 -12.33
N ALA A 105 10.46 19.43 -12.42
CA ALA A 105 11.85 19.59 -12.78
C ALA A 105 11.92 20.34 -14.11
N ASN A 106 12.61 21.46 -14.08
CA ASN A 106 12.89 22.28 -15.24
C ASN A 106 14.34 22.75 -15.14
N GLU A 107 14.83 23.42 -16.17
CA GLU A 107 16.24 23.85 -16.23
C GLU A 107 16.67 24.72 -15.04
N MET A 108 15.73 25.40 -14.36
CA MET A 108 16.00 26.23 -13.18
C MET A 108 15.78 25.53 -11.83
N ASP A 109 15.17 24.35 -11.81
CA ASP A 109 14.90 23.54 -10.61
C ASP A 109 15.09 22.05 -10.95
N PRO A 110 16.34 21.55 -11.00
CA PRO A 110 16.62 20.18 -11.37
C PRO A 110 16.06 19.20 -10.31
N MET A 111 15.68 18.00 -10.74
CA MET A 111 15.23 16.96 -9.82
C MET A 111 16.36 16.59 -8.85
N ILE A 112 16.17 16.85 -7.56
CA ILE A 112 17.08 16.43 -6.50
C ILE A 112 16.49 15.18 -5.85
N GLY A 113 17.19 14.05 -5.93
CA GLY A 113 16.80 12.84 -5.22
C GLY A 113 16.85 13.03 -3.69
N PRO A 114 16.03 12.30 -2.92
CA PRO A 114 16.06 12.40 -1.46
C PRO A 114 17.39 11.87 -0.89
N ARG A 115 17.70 12.27 0.36
CA ARG A 115 18.69 11.53 1.16
C ARG A 115 18.05 10.22 1.62
N GLY A 116 18.68 9.10 1.26
CA GLY A 116 18.35 7.81 1.86
C GLY A 116 18.82 7.76 3.32
N PHE A 117 18.29 6.79 4.06
CA PHE A 117 18.68 6.50 5.43
C PHE A 117 18.44 5.02 5.73
N TYR A 118 19.00 4.53 6.84
CA TYR A 118 18.57 3.28 7.43
C TYR A 118 18.06 3.45 8.86
N VAL A 119 17.22 2.51 9.27
CA VAL A 119 16.90 2.22 10.68
C VAL A 119 17.32 0.79 10.99
N SER A 120 17.60 0.49 12.25
CA SER A 120 18.03 -0.85 12.64
C SER A 120 17.41 -1.34 13.93
N THR A 121 17.39 -2.66 14.10
CA THR A 121 17.00 -3.32 15.36
C THR A 121 17.74 -4.64 15.53
N THR A 122 17.90 -5.09 16.78
CA THR A 122 18.33 -6.46 17.10
C THR A 122 17.16 -7.40 17.41
N ASP A 123 15.94 -6.86 17.54
CA ASP A 123 14.72 -7.62 17.78
C ASP A 123 13.65 -7.23 16.77
N ILE A 124 13.58 -7.98 15.67
CA ILE A 124 12.63 -7.73 14.58
C ILE A 124 11.17 -7.98 14.99
N TRP A 125 10.94 -8.72 16.09
CA TRP A 125 9.60 -9.06 16.56
C TRP A 125 8.96 -7.91 17.36
N ASP A 126 9.77 -7.08 18.01
CA ASP A 126 9.31 -5.82 18.60
C ASP A 126 9.34 -4.71 17.56
N THR A 127 8.21 -4.43 16.93
CA THR A 127 8.06 -3.38 15.91
C THR A 127 8.29 -1.96 16.43
N LYS A 128 8.47 -1.78 17.74
CA LYS A 128 8.80 -0.48 18.36
C LYS A 128 10.31 -0.29 18.57
N SER A 129 11.10 -1.36 18.42
CA SER A 129 12.54 -1.38 18.71
C SER A 129 13.42 -0.73 17.65
N TRP A 130 12.89 -0.44 16.46
CA TRP A 130 13.63 0.21 15.37
C TRP A 130 14.22 1.55 15.81
N SER A 131 15.48 1.78 15.47
CA SER A 131 16.18 3.03 15.77
C SER A 131 15.55 4.25 15.09
N ASP A 132 16.00 5.44 15.47
CA ASP A 132 15.82 6.62 14.62
C ASP A 132 16.76 6.54 13.39
N PRO A 133 16.50 7.31 12.32
CA PRO A 133 17.25 7.23 11.06
C PRO A 133 18.72 7.64 11.15
N THR A 134 19.60 6.87 10.52
CA THR A 134 20.96 7.29 10.13
C THR A 134 20.95 7.60 8.63
N TYR A 135 21.18 8.86 8.27
CA TYR A 135 21.13 9.33 6.88
C TYR A 135 22.44 9.11 6.14
N TYR A 136 22.35 8.81 4.85
CA TYR A 136 23.50 8.75 3.96
C TYR A 136 23.85 10.13 3.38
N ASP A 137 25.10 10.26 2.94
CA ASP A 137 25.54 11.41 2.15
C ASP A 137 25.02 11.39 0.70
N VAL A 138 24.76 10.19 0.17
CA VAL A 138 24.38 10.02 -1.23
C VAL A 138 22.88 10.24 -1.44
N LEU A 139 22.55 11.04 -2.45
CA LEU A 139 21.18 11.32 -2.86
C LEU A 139 20.72 10.30 -3.91
N GLY A 140 19.46 9.88 -3.82
CA GLY A 140 18.86 8.95 -4.77
C GLY A 140 17.73 8.13 -4.18
N ILE A 141 17.36 7.07 -4.88
CA ILE A 141 16.34 6.08 -4.48
C ILE A 141 16.95 4.68 -4.49
N ASP A 142 16.17 3.68 -4.05
CA ASP A 142 16.52 2.26 -4.12
C ASP A 142 17.86 1.93 -3.46
N GLN A 143 18.03 2.42 -2.23
CA GLN A 143 19.23 2.15 -1.45
C GLN A 143 19.31 0.69 -1.03
N ASP A 144 20.47 0.05 -1.21
CA ASP A 144 20.78 -1.26 -0.63
C ASP A 144 22.14 -1.24 0.08
N LEU A 145 22.24 -2.00 1.17
CA LEU A 145 23.46 -2.24 1.93
C LEU A 145 24.01 -3.61 1.62
N PHE A 146 25.21 -3.66 1.06
CA PHE A 146 25.98 -4.89 0.90
C PHE A 146 27.07 -4.97 1.97
N PHE A 147 27.01 -6.00 2.80
CA PHE A 147 28.03 -6.33 3.79
C PHE A 147 28.95 -7.41 3.22
N ASP A 148 30.21 -7.07 2.95
CA ASP A 148 31.17 -8.05 2.40
C ASP A 148 31.85 -8.85 3.52
N THR A 149 32.54 -9.91 3.11
CA THR A 149 33.26 -10.85 3.96
C THR A 149 34.47 -10.25 4.69
N ASP A 150 34.92 -9.06 4.31
CA ASP A 150 36.00 -8.30 4.95
C ASP A 150 35.47 -7.22 5.91
N ASP A 151 34.18 -7.30 6.28
CA ASP A 151 33.46 -6.36 7.16
C ASP A 151 33.29 -4.94 6.61
N ARG A 152 33.63 -4.69 5.34
CA ARG A 152 33.33 -3.43 4.67
C ARG A 152 31.87 -3.39 4.26
N VAL A 153 31.32 -2.19 4.29
CA VAL A 153 29.91 -1.93 3.96
C VAL A 153 29.82 -1.03 2.75
N TYR A 154 29.02 -1.45 1.79
CA TYR A 154 28.81 -0.74 0.55
C TYR A 154 27.36 -0.32 0.43
N LEU A 155 27.13 0.92 -0.02
CA LEU A 155 25.83 1.46 -0.35
C LEU A 155 25.69 1.52 -1.86
N SER A 156 24.73 0.79 -2.42
CA SER A 156 24.26 1.02 -3.78
C SER A 156 23.01 1.90 -3.78
N VAL A 157 22.89 2.77 -4.78
CA VAL A 157 21.83 3.77 -4.88
C VAL A 157 21.59 4.18 -6.33
N SER A 158 20.33 4.22 -6.74
CA SER A 158 19.90 4.75 -8.02
C SER A 158 19.84 6.28 -7.94
N THR A 159 20.61 6.98 -8.76
CA THR A 159 20.73 8.43 -8.65
C THR A 159 20.74 9.15 -10.00
N TRP A 160 20.38 10.43 -9.95
CA TRP A 160 20.50 11.38 -11.07
C TRP A 160 21.79 12.20 -10.99
N ILE A 161 22.66 11.91 -10.01
CA ILE A 161 23.96 12.55 -9.84
C ILE A 161 25.03 11.68 -10.48
N GLY A 162 25.71 12.23 -11.49
CA GLY A 162 26.79 11.55 -12.21
C GLY A 162 26.59 11.55 -13.73
N ASP A 163 27.48 10.87 -14.44
CA ASP A 163 27.52 10.88 -15.92
C ASP A 163 26.44 10.01 -16.58
N ASN A 164 25.62 9.28 -15.81
CA ASN A 164 24.48 8.52 -16.30
C ASN A 164 23.29 8.65 -15.35
N PRO A 165 22.49 9.73 -15.47
CA PRO A 165 21.33 9.93 -14.60
C PRO A 165 20.31 8.79 -14.71
N GLY A 166 19.73 8.36 -13.59
CA GLY A 166 18.76 7.25 -13.55
C GLY A 166 19.44 5.88 -13.60
N SER A 167 20.58 5.73 -12.94
CA SER A 167 21.34 4.47 -12.87
C SER A 167 21.87 4.20 -11.47
N PRO A 168 22.17 2.93 -11.14
CA PRO A 168 22.73 2.58 -9.85
C PRO A 168 24.23 2.90 -9.79
N TYR A 169 24.63 3.53 -8.69
CA TYR A 169 26.00 3.78 -8.31
C TYR A 169 26.29 3.11 -6.97
N ILE A 170 27.57 2.83 -6.71
CA ILE A 170 28.03 2.26 -5.44
C ILE A 170 29.15 3.10 -4.83
N THR A 171 29.18 3.15 -3.50
CA THR A 171 30.33 3.62 -2.72
C THR A 171 30.45 2.81 -1.43
N GLU A 172 31.64 2.80 -0.85
CA GLU A 172 31.83 2.31 0.52
C GLU A 172 31.32 3.37 1.51
N ILE A 173 30.75 2.93 2.63
CA ILE A 173 30.24 3.83 3.67
C ILE A 173 30.79 3.50 5.06
N ASP A 174 30.88 4.52 5.90
CA ASP A 174 30.92 4.36 7.35
C ASP A 174 29.49 4.13 7.83
N LEU A 175 29.20 2.94 8.33
CA LEU A 175 27.83 2.56 8.70
C LEU A 175 27.29 3.41 9.86
N ASP A 176 28.14 3.73 10.85
CA ASP A 176 27.72 4.45 12.06
C ASP A 176 27.28 5.88 11.75
N SER A 177 27.98 6.57 10.84
CA SER A 177 27.67 7.94 10.47
C SER A 177 26.90 8.09 9.15
N GLY A 178 26.78 7.03 8.35
CA GLY A 178 26.22 7.07 6.99
C GLY A 178 27.10 7.80 5.96
N ARG A 179 28.37 8.11 6.31
CA ARG A 179 29.26 8.93 5.47
C ARG A 179 29.86 8.09 4.34
N SER A 180 29.84 8.63 3.12
CA SER A 180 30.55 8.01 1.99
C SER A 180 32.06 8.06 2.19
N LEU A 181 32.74 6.93 2.03
CA LEU A 181 34.18 6.79 2.18
C LEU A 181 34.95 6.85 0.85
N GLY A 182 34.24 6.85 -0.28
CA GLY A 182 34.81 6.93 -1.61
C GLY A 182 33.91 7.61 -2.64
N PRO A 183 34.40 7.79 -3.88
CA PRO A 183 33.61 8.32 -4.97
C PRO A 183 32.52 7.33 -5.40
N LEU A 184 31.44 7.86 -5.99
CA LEU A 184 30.40 7.04 -6.62
C LEU A 184 30.95 6.36 -7.87
N THR A 185 30.81 5.04 -7.93
CA THR A 185 31.17 4.23 -9.09
C THR A 185 29.91 3.71 -9.76
N LEU A 186 29.77 3.94 -11.06
CA LEU A 186 28.62 3.45 -11.82
C LEU A 186 28.61 1.91 -11.83
N LEU A 187 27.50 1.31 -11.42
CA LEU A 187 27.34 -0.15 -11.43
C LEU A 187 26.87 -0.64 -12.80
N ARG A 188 25.81 -0.04 -13.34
CA ARG A 188 25.16 -0.50 -14.58
C ARG A 188 24.45 0.65 -15.27
N ARG A 189 24.44 0.64 -16.61
CA ARG A 189 23.60 1.53 -17.42
C ARG A 189 22.35 0.77 -17.84
N GLY A 190 21.19 1.41 -17.80
CA GLY A 190 19.98 0.83 -18.37
C GLY A 190 20.09 0.76 -19.88
N GLU A 191 19.80 -0.41 -20.46
CA GLU A 191 19.87 -0.64 -21.90
C GLU A 191 18.49 -0.79 -22.54
N VAL A 192 17.44 -0.80 -21.71
CA VAL A 192 16.07 -1.12 -22.09
C VAL A 192 15.17 0.10 -21.90
N GLY A 193 14.27 0.31 -22.87
CA GLY A 193 13.14 1.21 -22.70
C GLY A 193 13.55 2.66 -22.43
N ASN A 194 13.04 3.20 -21.31
CA ASN A 194 13.40 4.54 -20.81
C ASN A 194 14.86 4.67 -20.32
N LYS A 195 15.67 3.60 -20.43
CA LYS A 195 17.08 3.53 -20.02
C LYS A 195 17.32 3.72 -18.52
N ILE A 196 16.27 3.62 -17.71
CA ILE A 196 16.39 3.55 -16.27
C ILE A 196 16.91 2.16 -15.90
N SER A 197 17.93 2.13 -15.05
CA SER A 197 18.35 0.97 -14.29
C SER A 197 18.27 1.36 -12.82
N GLU A 198 17.59 0.56 -12.02
CA GLU A 198 17.33 0.87 -10.61
C GLU A 198 17.22 -0.41 -9.77
N GLY A 199 16.71 -0.34 -8.53
CA GLY A 199 16.50 -1.52 -7.67
C GLY A 199 17.76 -2.38 -7.49
N SER A 200 18.93 -1.76 -7.31
CA SER A 200 20.19 -2.51 -7.35
C SER A 200 20.42 -3.32 -6.07
N HIS A 201 20.63 -4.64 -6.23
CA HIS A 201 20.97 -5.53 -5.12
C HIS A 201 22.27 -6.29 -5.37
N ILE A 202 23.14 -6.33 -4.37
CA ILE A 202 24.41 -7.09 -4.44
C ILE A 202 24.41 -8.21 -3.40
N PHE A 203 24.75 -9.43 -3.84
CA PHE A 203 24.97 -10.56 -2.95
C PHE A 203 26.14 -11.42 -3.43
N LYS A 204 26.68 -12.24 -2.52
CA LYS A 204 27.84 -13.11 -2.80
C LYS A 204 27.43 -14.58 -2.77
N LYS A 205 27.81 -15.34 -3.79
CA LYS A 205 27.59 -16.79 -3.88
C LYS A 205 28.69 -17.46 -4.69
N ASP A 206 29.23 -18.58 -4.19
CA ASP A 206 30.24 -19.41 -4.88
C ASP A 206 31.45 -18.63 -5.45
N GLY A 207 31.92 -17.64 -4.69
CA GLY A 207 33.07 -16.79 -5.08
C GLY A 207 32.75 -15.70 -6.10
N TRP A 208 31.47 -15.51 -6.44
CA TRP A 208 30.98 -14.42 -7.29
C TRP A 208 30.19 -13.41 -6.48
N TYR A 209 30.34 -12.14 -6.85
CA TYR A 209 29.39 -11.08 -6.55
C TYR A 209 28.35 -11.07 -7.66
N TYR A 210 27.08 -11.03 -7.32
CA TYR A 210 25.97 -10.86 -8.26
C TYR A 210 25.36 -9.49 -8.04
N LEU A 211 25.06 -8.80 -9.14
CA LEU A 211 24.35 -7.52 -9.16
C LEU A 211 23.01 -7.75 -9.86
N LEU A 212 21.91 -7.53 -9.15
CA LEU A 212 20.56 -7.46 -9.72
C LEU A 212 20.21 -5.99 -9.97
N THR A 213 19.43 -5.72 -11.03
CA THR A 213 18.87 -4.40 -11.31
C THR A 213 17.55 -4.53 -12.06
N ALA A 214 16.56 -3.73 -11.66
CA ALA A 214 15.36 -3.49 -12.42
C ALA A 214 15.65 -2.55 -13.61
N GLU A 215 15.07 -2.81 -14.77
CA GLU A 215 15.23 -1.97 -15.97
C GLU A 215 13.91 -1.73 -16.72
N GLY A 216 13.88 -0.66 -17.54
CA GLY A 216 12.73 -0.26 -18.37
C GLY A 216 11.71 0.60 -17.63
N GLY A 217 11.93 0.88 -16.35
CA GLY A 217 10.96 1.49 -15.44
C GLY A 217 9.80 0.55 -15.09
N THR A 218 9.06 0.86 -14.03
CA THR A 218 8.04 -0.03 -13.46
C THR A 218 6.75 -0.21 -14.30
N GLU A 219 6.72 0.20 -15.56
CA GLU A 219 5.56 0.07 -16.45
C GLU A 219 5.68 -1.15 -17.38
N VAL A 220 5.25 -1.04 -18.64
CA VAL A 220 5.11 -2.17 -19.58
C VAL A 220 6.44 -2.84 -19.90
N GLU A 221 7.54 -2.07 -19.91
CA GLU A 221 8.89 -2.57 -20.22
C GLU A 221 9.64 -3.11 -18.98
N HIS A 222 8.98 -3.16 -17.81
CA HIS A 222 9.62 -3.55 -16.56
C HIS A 222 10.15 -4.99 -16.61
N GLN A 223 11.42 -5.14 -16.25
CA GLN A 223 12.11 -6.42 -16.20
C GLN A 223 13.30 -6.40 -15.25
N GLU A 224 13.83 -7.58 -14.94
CA GLU A 224 14.98 -7.74 -14.05
C GLU A 224 16.21 -8.26 -14.80
N TRP A 225 17.40 -7.79 -14.40
CA TRP A 225 18.68 -8.17 -14.99
C TRP A 225 19.68 -8.63 -13.93
N VAL A 226 20.57 -9.54 -14.30
CA VAL A 226 21.72 -9.96 -13.46
C VAL A 226 23.04 -9.76 -14.18
N CYS A 227 24.03 -9.28 -13.42
CA CYS A 227 25.44 -9.32 -13.75
C CYS A 227 26.23 -10.04 -12.65
N ARG A 228 27.49 -10.41 -12.90
CA ARG A 228 28.38 -10.97 -11.88
C ARG A 228 29.81 -10.44 -11.96
N SER A 229 30.57 -10.53 -10.88
CA SER A 229 32.00 -10.20 -10.84
C SER A 229 32.76 -11.13 -9.89
N LYS A 230 34.02 -11.44 -10.22
CA LYS A 230 34.95 -12.10 -9.26
C LYS A 230 35.79 -11.09 -8.46
N THR A 231 35.83 -9.84 -8.90
CA THR A 231 36.79 -8.85 -8.39
C THR A 231 36.29 -8.21 -7.10
N GLY A 232 35.01 -7.87 -7.03
CA GLY A 232 34.45 -7.17 -5.88
C GLY A 232 33.12 -6.49 -6.20
N PRO A 233 32.55 -5.77 -5.21
CA PRO A 233 31.26 -5.09 -5.34
C PRO A 233 31.30 -3.85 -6.25
N PHE A 234 32.48 -3.41 -6.70
CA PHE A 234 32.62 -2.35 -7.71
C PHE A 234 32.65 -2.89 -9.16
N GLY A 235 32.60 -4.21 -9.35
CA GLY A 235 32.82 -4.83 -10.66
C GLY A 235 34.32 -4.95 -11.02
N PRO A 236 34.67 -5.04 -12.33
CA PRO A 236 33.79 -4.91 -13.49
C PRO A 236 32.75 -6.04 -13.54
N TRP A 237 31.61 -5.74 -14.17
CA TRP A 237 30.44 -6.62 -14.21
C TRP A 237 30.33 -7.37 -15.55
N GLU A 238 30.35 -8.70 -15.48
CA GLU A 238 29.98 -9.61 -16.57
C GLU A 238 28.45 -9.67 -16.64
N VAL A 239 27.86 -9.23 -17.76
CA VAL A 239 26.40 -9.27 -17.95
C VAL A 239 25.95 -10.72 -18.19
N GLY A 240 24.85 -11.13 -17.55
CA GLY A 240 24.24 -12.43 -17.78
C GLY A 240 23.87 -12.67 -19.26
N PRO A 241 24.12 -13.87 -19.82
CA PRO A 241 23.83 -14.18 -21.21
C PRO A 241 22.40 -13.86 -21.65
N THR A 242 22.23 -13.26 -22.83
CA THR A 242 20.93 -12.91 -23.43
C THR A 242 20.62 -13.80 -24.65
N ALA A 243 19.34 -13.89 -25.01
CA ALA A 243 18.93 -14.55 -26.24
C ALA A 243 19.51 -13.78 -27.45
N GLY A 244 20.44 -14.39 -28.19
CA GLY A 244 21.09 -13.80 -29.37
C GLY A 244 22.57 -13.47 -29.21
N ALA A 245 23.16 -13.59 -28.01
CA ALA A 245 24.58 -13.32 -27.76
C ALA A 245 25.57 -14.34 -28.37
N SER A 246 25.09 -15.40 -29.04
CA SER A 246 25.93 -16.43 -29.67
C SER A 246 26.43 -16.10 -31.08
N LYS A 247 26.31 -14.85 -31.55
CA LYS A 247 26.89 -14.40 -32.83
C LYS A 247 27.83 -13.22 -32.64
N GLY A 248 29.02 -13.47 -32.10
CA GLY A 248 30.01 -12.39 -31.95
C GLY A 248 31.29 -12.77 -31.20
N ALA A 249 31.88 -13.92 -31.50
CA ALA A 249 33.26 -14.20 -31.11
C ALA A 249 34.13 -14.24 -32.38
N HIS A 250 34.96 -13.21 -32.53
CA HIS A 250 36.15 -13.09 -33.39
C HIS A 250 36.05 -13.55 -34.85
N ASN A 251 35.89 -12.58 -35.76
CA ASN A 251 36.36 -12.73 -37.14
C ASN A 251 37.65 -11.92 -37.31
N ASP A 252 38.72 -12.35 -36.67
CA ASP A 252 40.07 -11.95 -37.06
C ASP A 252 40.53 -12.91 -38.14
N ASN A 253 40.43 -12.44 -39.38
CA ASN A 253 41.00 -13.06 -40.57
C ASN A 253 42.52 -13.23 -40.36
N ARG A 254 42.94 -14.45 -39.99
CA ARG A 254 44.23 -15.02 -40.37
C ARG A 254 43.98 -16.45 -40.80
N GLY A 255 44.14 -16.69 -42.10
CA GLY A 255 44.13 -18.03 -42.64
C GLY A 255 45.28 -18.85 -42.07
N ASP A 256 44.98 -20.10 -41.74
CA ASP A 256 45.83 -21.21 -42.12
C ASP A 256 44.98 -22.48 -42.14
N ASP A 257 45.23 -23.28 -43.17
CA ASP A 257 44.55 -24.54 -43.45
C ASP A 257 44.96 -25.64 -42.45
N ASN A 258 44.04 -26.60 -42.26
CA ASN A 258 44.16 -27.89 -41.56
C ASN A 258 43.93 -27.87 -40.04
N ASP A 259 42.81 -28.45 -39.59
CA ASP A 259 42.88 -29.69 -38.82
C ASP A 259 41.50 -30.35 -38.66
N ASP A 260 41.42 -31.60 -39.11
CA ASP A 260 40.39 -32.56 -38.73
C ASP A 260 40.58 -32.93 -37.25
N ASN A 261 39.83 -32.29 -36.34
CA ASN A 261 39.47 -32.82 -35.01
C ASN A 261 38.74 -31.71 -34.22
N ASP A 262 37.44 -31.87 -33.96
CA ASP A 262 36.87 -31.82 -32.60
C ASP A 262 35.33 -31.91 -32.64
N ASP A 263 34.81 -33.11 -32.89
CA ASP A 263 33.36 -33.39 -32.80
C ASP A 263 32.98 -33.83 -31.36
N ARG A 264 33.57 -33.20 -30.33
CA ARG A 264 33.27 -33.48 -28.91
C ARG A 264 32.45 -32.41 -28.21
N ASN A 265 31.91 -31.42 -28.91
CA ASN A 265 31.02 -30.41 -28.32
C ASN A 265 29.59 -30.46 -28.86
N ALA A 266 29.10 -31.66 -29.13
CA ALA A 266 27.70 -31.91 -29.40
C ALA A 266 26.85 -31.60 -28.15
N GLY A 267 26.06 -30.52 -28.21
CA GLY A 267 24.71 -30.50 -27.64
C GLY A 267 24.52 -29.92 -26.24
N LYS A 268 24.95 -28.68 -25.98
CA LYS A 268 24.29 -27.85 -24.95
C LYS A 268 23.83 -26.56 -25.57
N ASP A 269 22.51 -26.36 -25.60
CA ASP A 269 21.94 -25.06 -25.95
C ASP A 269 22.57 -23.97 -25.06
N PRO A 270 22.99 -22.83 -25.62
CA PRO A 270 23.60 -21.77 -24.86
C PRO A 270 22.66 -21.31 -23.73
N ILE A 271 23.20 -21.16 -22.52
CA ILE A 271 22.44 -20.66 -21.38
C ILE A 271 21.97 -19.22 -21.67
N VAL A 272 20.67 -18.99 -21.49
CA VAL A 272 20.06 -17.66 -21.53
C VAL A 272 19.55 -17.33 -20.14
N VAL A 273 19.93 -16.15 -19.64
CA VAL A 273 19.68 -15.68 -18.28
C VAL A 273 18.91 -14.37 -18.28
N ASN A 274 19.36 -13.40 -19.09
CA ASN A 274 18.76 -12.07 -19.13
C ASN A 274 17.74 -11.91 -20.27
N PRO A 275 16.67 -11.12 -20.06
CA PRO A 275 16.22 -10.62 -18.75
C PRO A 275 15.83 -11.79 -17.83
N MET A 276 16.10 -11.71 -16.53
CA MET A 276 15.78 -12.78 -15.56
C MET A 276 14.28 -13.04 -15.52
N VAL A 277 13.49 -11.97 -15.48
CA VAL A 277 12.03 -12.00 -15.65
C VAL A 277 11.60 -10.86 -16.56
N TYR A 278 10.73 -11.18 -17.52
CA TYR A 278 10.00 -10.23 -18.34
C TYR A 278 8.75 -10.93 -18.87
N ASN A 279 7.59 -10.45 -18.47
CA ASN A 279 6.30 -11.06 -18.84
C ASN A 279 5.67 -10.45 -20.10
N GLY A 280 6.21 -9.35 -20.63
CA GLY A 280 5.69 -8.68 -21.82
C GLY A 280 4.19 -8.41 -21.78
N ASP A 281 3.48 -8.86 -22.82
CA ASP A 281 2.04 -8.69 -23.03
C ASP A 281 1.20 -9.83 -22.43
N HIS A 282 1.74 -10.64 -21.51
CA HIS A 282 1.01 -11.72 -20.88
C HIS A 282 -0.34 -11.23 -20.29
N PRO A 283 -1.46 -11.95 -20.52
CA PRO A 283 -2.81 -11.40 -20.30
C PRO A 283 -3.20 -11.23 -18.82
N LEU A 284 -2.54 -11.95 -17.91
CA LEU A 284 -2.91 -12.02 -16.49
C LEU A 284 -1.85 -11.48 -15.52
N VAL A 285 -0.61 -11.29 -15.98
CA VAL A 285 0.52 -10.89 -15.14
C VAL A 285 1.49 -10.11 -16.02
N ARG A 286 1.74 -8.84 -15.70
CA ARG A 286 2.62 -7.94 -16.44
C ARG A 286 3.54 -7.17 -15.51
N GLN A 287 4.47 -6.40 -16.08
CA GLN A 287 5.33 -5.45 -15.36
C GLN A 287 6.20 -6.11 -14.27
N THR A 288 6.71 -7.30 -14.53
CA THR A 288 7.52 -8.10 -13.60
C THR A 288 8.93 -7.53 -13.42
N GLY A 289 9.35 -7.21 -12.21
CA GLY A 289 10.72 -6.72 -11.95
C GLY A 289 10.91 -6.30 -10.49
N HIS A 290 11.99 -5.57 -10.20
CA HIS A 290 12.34 -5.11 -8.85
C HIS A 290 12.48 -6.30 -7.88
N MET A 291 13.41 -7.19 -8.21
CA MET A 291 13.55 -8.52 -7.62
C MET A 291 14.55 -8.59 -6.48
N ASP A 292 14.21 -9.34 -5.43
CA ASP A 292 15.15 -9.80 -4.41
C ASP A 292 15.17 -11.35 -4.36
N LEU A 293 16.26 -11.94 -3.90
CA LEU A 293 16.47 -13.39 -3.88
C LEU A 293 16.65 -13.91 -2.45
N VAL A 294 16.09 -15.09 -2.18
CA VAL A 294 16.29 -15.79 -0.91
C VAL A 294 16.54 -17.27 -1.12
N GLU A 295 17.48 -17.83 -0.37
CA GLU A 295 17.64 -19.27 -0.23
C GLU A 295 16.69 -19.78 0.85
N GLY A 296 15.85 -20.75 0.49
CA GLY A 296 14.94 -21.42 1.40
C GLY A 296 15.66 -22.34 2.39
N HIS A 297 14.96 -22.74 3.46
CA HIS A 297 15.50 -23.67 4.46
C HIS A 297 15.86 -25.06 3.89
N ASP A 298 15.35 -25.39 2.72
CA ASP A 298 15.60 -26.64 1.98
C ASP A 298 16.71 -26.50 0.92
N GLY A 299 17.37 -25.34 0.85
CA GLY A 299 18.42 -25.04 -0.12
C GLY A 299 17.91 -24.65 -1.51
N ARG A 300 16.59 -24.62 -1.74
CA ARG A 300 16.02 -24.11 -2.99
C ARG A 300 16.02 -22.60 -2.99
N TRP A 301 16.29 -22.00 -4.14
CA TRP A 301 16.31 -20.54 -4.28
C TRP A 301 14.96 -20.04 -4.78
N TRP A 302 14.59 -18.84 -4.32
CA TRP A 302 13.34 -18.18 -4.64
C TRP A 302 13.59 -16.72 -4.99
N ALA A 303 12.82 -16.22 -5.95
CA ALA A 303 12.76 -14.82 -6.31
C ALA A 303 11.44 -14.24 -5.82
N VAL A 304 11.51 -13.11 -5.10
CA VAL A 304 10.37 -12.23 -4.88
C VAL A 304 10.52 -11.00 -5.78
N PHE A 305 9.44 -10.54 -6.38
CA PHE A 305 9.48 -9.40 -7.30
C PHE A 305 8.07 -8.80 -7.40
N LEU A 306 7.98 -7.55 -7.82
CA LEU A 306 6.68 -6.95 -8.07
C LEU A 306 6.14 -7.39 -9.43
N ALA A 307 4.82 -7.48 -9.55
CA ALA A 307 4.12 -7.55 -10.83
C ALA A 307 2.71 -6.98 -10.70
N VAL A 308 2.03 -6.82 -11.83
CA VAL A 308 0.68 -6.26 -11.93
C VAL A 308 -0.26 -7.28 -12.56
N ARG A 309 -1.42 -7.51 -11.94
CA ARG A 309 -2.55 -8.13 -12.62
C ARG A 309 -3.29 -7.07 -13.43
N PRO A 310 -3.25 -7.11 -14.78
CA PRO A 310 -3.87 -6.09 -15.62
C PRO A 310 -5.40 -6.17 -15.52
N VAL A 311 -6.04 -5.06 -15.87
CA VAL A 311 -7.50 -4.92 -15.95
C VAL A 311 -7.83 -4.47 -17.36
N TRP A 312 -8.96 -4.90 -17.89
CA TRP A 312 -9.32 -4.74 -19.29
C TRP A 312 -10.72 -4.15 -19.42
N ASP A 313 -10.90 -3.20 -20.34
CA ASP A 313 -12.20 -2.73 -20.82
C ASP A 313 -12.28 -3.02 -22.33
N GLY A 314 -12.91 -4.15 -22.69
CA GLY A 314 -12.73 -4.74 -24.01
C GLY A 314 -11.25 -5.09 -24.26
N ASP A 315 -10.71 -4.59 -25.37
CA ASP A 315 -9.30 -4.77 -25.75
C ASP A 315 -8.36 -3.69 -25.16
N GLU A 316 -8.91 -2.68 -24.48
CA GLU A 316 -8.14 -1.57 -23.93
C GLU A 316 -7.63 -1.90 -22.51
N PRO A 317 -6.30 -1.83 -22.27
CA PRO A 317 -5.76 -2.05 -20.94
C PRO A 317 -6.05 -0.86 -20.03
N LEU A 318 -6.61 -1.15 -18.85
CA LEU A 318 -6.78 -0.20 -17.76
C LEU A 318 -5.64 -0.35 -16.74
N LEU A 319 -5.44 0.71 -15.95
CA LEU A 319 -4.60 0.60 -14.76
C LEU A 319 -5.24 -0.35 -13.76
N SER A 320 -4.41 -1.23 -13.19
CA SER A 320 -4.87 -2.12 -12.14
C SER A 320 -5.18 -1.34 -10.87
N GLN A 321 -6.41 -1.42 -10.38
CA GLN A 321 -6.78 -0.81 -9.09
C GLN A 321 -6.02 -1.46 -7.93
N LEU A 322 -5.52 -2.67 -8.07
CA LEU A 322 -4.72 -3.32 -7.01
C LEU A 322 -3.28 -2.79 -6.95
N GLY A 323 -2.87 -1.99 -7.93
CA GLY A 323 -1.50 -1.49 -8.05
C GLY A 323 -0.51 -2.62 -8.31
N ARG A 324 0.70 -2.46 -7.79
CA ARG A 324 1.81 -3.42 -7.88
C ARG A 324 1.75 -4.36 -6.67
N GLU A 325 1.74 -5.66 -6.93
CA GLU A 325 1.59 -6.74 -5.94
C GLU A 325 2.90 -7.56 -5.88
N THR A 326 3.11 -8.35 -4.82
CA THR A 326 4.33 -9.18 -4.68
C THR A 326 4.11 -10.61 -5.17
N PHE A 327 4.99 -11.07 -6.05
CA PHE A 327 4.99 -12.39 -6.67
C PHE A 327 6.20 -13.21 -6.22
N LEU A 328 6.09 -14.54 -6.39
CA LEU A 328 7.12 -15.53 -6.06
C LEU A 328 7.37 -16.45 -7.26
N ALA A 329 8.65 -16.75 -7.53
CA ALA A 329 9.06 -17.77 -8.50
C ALA A 329 10.24 -18.61 -7.99
N PRO A 330 10.34 -19.90 -8.36
CA PRO A 330 11.52 -20.71 -8.07
C PRO A 330 12.71 -20.24 -8.90
N VAL A 331 13.92 -20.41 -8.36
CA VAL A 331 15.19 -20.09 -9.02
C VAL A 331 16.09 -21.32 -9.02
N GLU A 332 16.56 -21.68 -10.21
CA GLU A 332 17.51 -22.77 -10.42
C GLU A 332 18.88 -22.20 -10.80
N TRP A 333 19.96 -22.76 -10.26
CA TRP A 333 21.31 -22.32 -10.62
C TRP A 333 21.90 -23.24 -11.69
N ARG A 334 22.23 -22.67 -12.86
CA ARG A 334 22.88 -23.39 -13.96
C ARG A 334 24.13 -22.65 -14.40
N GLU A 335 25.27 -23.33 -14.43
CA GLU A 335 26.55 -22.76 -14.87
C GLU A 335 26.92 -21.44 -14.15
N GLY A 336 26.56 -21.35 -12.86
CA GLY A 336 26.79 -20.16 -12.05
C GLY A 336 25.87 -18.98 -12.35
N TRP A 337 24.71 -19.20 -12.99
CA TRP A 337 23.70 -18.19 -13.25
C TRP A 337 22.33 -18.58 -12.68
N PRO A 338 21.57 -17.62 -12.11
CA PRO A 338 20.21 -17.86 -11.64
C PRO A 338 19.22 -17.89 -12.82
N ILE A 339 18.43 -18.95 -12.91
CA ILE A 339 17.37 -19.14 -13.90
C ILE A 339 16.03 -19.09 -13.18
N VAL A 340 15.30 -17.99 -13.35
CA VAL A 340 13.98 -17.80 -12.74
C VAL A 340 12.93 -18.57 -13.52
N ASN A 341 12.08 -19.29 -12.79
CA ASN A 341 10.91 -20.00 -13.30
C ASN A 341 11.17 -20.87 -14.55
N ARG A 342 12.38 -21.44 -14.68
CA ARG A 342 12.80 -22.19 -15.88
C ARG A 342 12.57 -21.45 -17.19
N ARG A 343 12.71 -20.11 -17.17
CA ARG A 343 12.44 -19.21 -18.31
C ARG A 343 10.98 -19.19 -18.78
N GLN A 344 10.06 -19.77 -18.02
CA GLN A 344 8.64 -19.70 -18.33
C GLN A 344 8.06 -18.37 -17.84
N PRO A 345 7.07 -17.79 -18.56
CA PRO A 345 6.35 -16.62 -18.09
C PRO A 345 5.80 -16.82 -16.67
N ILE A 346 5.77 -15.76 -15.88
CA ILE A 346 5.19 -15.81 -14.54
C ILE A 346 3.67 -15.88 -14.65
N SER A 347 3.06 -16.84 -13.96
CA SER A 347 1.61 -17.06 -13.93
C SER A 347 1.02 -16.87 -12.52
N LEU A 348 -0.32 -16.84 -12.44
CA LEU A 348 -1.04 -16.82 -11.17
C LEU A 348 -0.93 -18.14 -10.41
N ASP A 349 -0.92 -19.27 -11.10
CA ASP A 349 -0.57 -20.55 -10.50
C ASP A 349 0.95 -20.72 -10.54
N GLY A 350 1.56 -21.01 -9.38
CA GLY A 350 2.98 -21.26 -9.25
C GLY A 350 3.39 -22.60 -9.87
N ALA A 351 4.71 -22.83 -9.96
CA ALA A 351 5.24 -24.08 -10.50
C ALA A 351 4.69 -25.31 -9.75
N GLN A 352 4.27 -26.35 -10.48
CA GLN A 352 3.58 -27.51 -9.87
C GLN A 352 4.46 -28.32 -8.92
N ASP A 353 5.77 -28.36 -9.19
CA ASP A 353 6.79 -29.08 -8.43
C ASP A 353 7.50 -28.22 -7.38
N ALA A 354 6.99 -27.01 -7.13
CA ALA A 354 7.60 -26.08 -6.17
C ALA A 354 7.44 -26.54 -4.71
N GLY A 355 6.61 -27.55 -4.42
CA GLY A 355 6.51 -28.16 -3.08
C GLY A 355 6.11 -27.18 -1.96
N LEU A 356 5.54 -26.03 -2.31
CA LEU A 356 4.98 -25.05 -1.39
C LEU A 356 3.49 -25.32 -1.16
N PRO A 357 2.90 -24.87 -0.04
CA PRO A 357 1.46 -25.00 0.19
C PRO A 357 0.66 -24.05 -0.71
N ARG A 358 -0.61 -24.40 -0.98
CA ARG A 358 -1.55 -23.53 -1.68
C ARG A 358 -2.35 -22.70 -0.69
N ALA A 359 -2.32 -21.38 -0.83
CA ALA A 359 -3.13 -20.48 -0.02
C ALA A 359 -4.64 -20.64 -0.33
N ALA A 360 -5.50 -20.32 0.64
CA ALA A 360 -6.96 -20.39 0.49
C ALA A 360 -7.48 -19.39 -0.56
N GLU A 361 -8.46 -19.81 -1.37
CA GLU A 361 -8.98 -19.01 -2.50
C GLU A 361 -9.92 -17.88 -2.06
N ARG A 362 -10.71 -18.10 -1.00
CA ARG A 362 -11.58 -17.10 -0.38
C ARG A 362 -11.12 -16.85 1.04
N TYR A 363 -11.24 -15.60 1.47
CA TYR A 363 -10.90 -15.20 2.83
C TYR A 363 -11.81 -14.05 3.27
N THR A 364 -12.09 -14.04 4.56
CA THR A 364 -12.76 -12.93 5.24
C THR A 364 -11.76 -12.33 6.20
N VAL A 365 -11.56 -11.01 6.11
CA VAL A 365 -10.78 -10.26 7.09
C VAL A 365 -11.76 -9.54 8.00
N ASP A 366 -11.82 -9.99 9.26
CA ASP A 366 -12.51 -9.25 10.31
C ASP A 366 -11.63 -8.09 10.76
N LEU A 367 -12.09 -6.87 10.44
CA LEU A 367 -11.40 -5.62 10.73
C LEU A 367 -12.04 -4.90 11.94
N SER A 368 -12.69 -5.67 12.81
CA SER A 368 -13.29 -5.16 14.04
C SER A 368 -12.26 -4.60 15.02
N PHE A 369 -12.64 -3.50 15.66
CA PHE A 369 -11.80 -2.81 16.64
C PHE A 369 -11.95 -3.42 18.03
N LYS A 370 -10.82 -3.75 18.66
CA LYS A 370 -10.77 -4.29 20.02
C LYS A 370 -10.15 -3.27 20.98
N PRO A 371 -10.59 -3.19 22.25
CA PRO A 371 -9.93 -2.36 23.25
C PRO A 371 -8.44 -2.69 23.36
N GLY A 372 -7.58 -1.67 23.34
CA GLY A 372 -6.13 -1.83 23.45
C GLY A 372 -5.41 -2.35 22.20
N MET A 373 -6.13 -2.54 21.09
CA MET A 373 -5.55 -2.98 19.82
C MET A 373 -4.55 -1.95 19.26
N ASP A 374 -3.42 -2.45 18.74
CA ASP A 374 -2.60 -1.69 17.81
C ASP A 374 -3.25 -1.78 16.42
N ILE A 375 -3.84 -0.67 15.98
CA ILE A 375 -4.54 -0.62 14.69
C ILE A 375 -3.58 -0.84 13.51
N HIS A 376 -2.29 -0.53 13.66
CA HIS A 376 -1.31 -0.62 12.58
C HIS A 376 -0.87 -2.06 12.33
N SER A 377 -0.65 -2.86 13.38
CA SER A 377 -0.48 -4.31 13.23
C SER A 377 -1.73 -5.00 12.70
N ALA A 378 -2.91 -4.38 12.83
CA ALA A 378 -4.14 -4.82 12.16
C ALA A 378 -4.29 -4.31 10.71
N GLY A 379 -3.26 -3.68 10.15
CA GLY A 379 -3.21 -3.24 8.75
C GLY A 379 -3.86 -1.89 8.45
N TRP A 380 -4.19 -1.09 9.48
CA TRP A 380 -4.76 0.24 9.26
C TRP A 380 -3.69 1.30 9.07
N TYR A 381 -3.81 2.05 7.97
CA TYR A 381 -2.94 3.16 7.60
C TYR A 381 -3.65 4.50 7.75
N HIS A 382 -2.87 5.53 8.06
CA HIS A 382 -3.19 6.93 7.84
C HIS A 382 -2.72 7.34 6.44
N LEU A 383 -3.39 8.34 5.87
CA LEU A 383 -2.83 9.13 4.78
C LEU A 383 -1.86 10.15 5.39
N ARG A 384 -0.57 10.07 5.07
CA ARG A 384 0.54 10.87 5.65
C ARG A 384 0.69 10.70 7.17
N THR A 385 1.72 11.35 7.73
CA THR A 385 2.05 11.21 9.16
C THR A 385 1.10 12.01 10.06
N PRO A 386 0.35 11.35 10.96
CA PRO A 386 -0.57 12.03 11.86
C PRO A 386 0.18 12.94 12.85
N GLN A 387 -0.28 14.19 12.97
CA GLN A 387 0.30 15.20 13.87
C GLN A 387 -0.24 15.10 15.30
N LYS A 388 -1.41 14.49 15.45
CA LYS A 388 -2.13 14.28 16.71
C LYS A 388 -2.95 13.00 16.59
N ARG A 389 -3.45 12.50 17.72
CA ARG A 389 -4.39 11.39 17.71
C ARG A 389 -5.78 11.87 17.27
N GLU A 390 -6.32 11.27 16.21
CA GLU A 390 -7.62 11.65 15.63
C GLU A 390 -8.69 10.56 15.79
N TYR A 391 -8.37 9.51 16.55
CA TYR A 391 -9.29 8.42 16.84
C TYR A 391 -9.25 7.98 18.30
N SER A 392 -10.31 7.33 18.77
CA SER A 392 -10.36 6.67 20.07
C SER A 392 -11.00 5.29 19.99
N LEU A 393 -10.34 4.30 20.59
CA LEU A 393 -10.88 2.94 20.78
C LEU A 393 -11.64 2.78 22.12
N THR A 394 -11.68 3.85 22.93
CA THR A 394 -12.29 3.84 24.27
C THR A 394 -13.52 4.74 24.36
N HIS A 395 -13.74 5.60 23.35
CA HIS A 395 -14.92 6.47 23.29
C HIS A 395 -16.22 5.66 23.20
N SER A 396 -16.21 4.58 22.41
CA SER A 396 -17.28 3.59 22.34
C SER A 396 -16.65 2.20 22.31
N PRO A 397 -16.70 1.42 23.42
CA PRO A 397 -16.08 0.10 23.47
C PRO A 397 -16.56 -0.83 22.34
N GLY A 398 -15.63 -1.55 21.71
CA GLY A 398 -15.91 -2.42 20.55
C GLY A 398 -16.01 -1.68 19.20
N HIS A 399 -15.74 -0.38 19.18
CA HIS A 399 -15.83 0.50 18.02
C HIS A 399 -14.58 1.38 17.89
N ILE A 400 -14.48 2.11 16.79
CA ILE A 400 -13.55 3.23 16.66
C ILE A 400 -14.32 4.53 16.49
N ALA A 401 -13.95 5.54 17.25
CA ALA A 401 -14.46 6.89 17.09
C ALA A 401 -13.44 7.74 16.33
N LEU A 402 -13.81 8.36 15.21
CA LEU A 402 -12.99 9.34 14.49
C LEU A 402 -13.44 10.77 14.85
N PHE A 403 -12.48 11.65 15.08
CA PHE A 403 -12.69 13.07 15.37
C PHE A 403 -12.27 13.90 14.16
N GLY A 404 -13.21 14.20 13.28
CA GLY A 404 -12.93 14.82 11.99
C GLY A 404 -12.11 16.12 12.12
N GLY A 405 -10.97 16.18 11.42
CA GLY A 405 -10.14 17.38 11.31
C GLY A 405 -10.85 18.53 10.57
N PRO A 406 -10.28 19.74 10.58
CA PRO A 406 -10.91 20.93 9.98
C PRO A 406 -10.93 20.93 8.44
N TYR A 407 -10.37 19.90 7.81
CA TYR A 407 -10.11 19.85 6.38
C TYR A 407 -10.87 18.71 5.71
N ASP A 408 -11.18 18.92 4.44
CA ASP A 408 -11.73 17.92 3.54
C ASP A 408 -10.66 16.86 3.18
N ILE A 409 -11.10 15.65 2.84
CA ILE A 409 -10.21 14.50 2.57
C ILE A 409 -9.27 14.68 1.37
N ARG A 410 -9.44 15.72 0.55
CA ARG A 410 -8.59 16.00 -0.63
C ARG A 410 -7.36 16.87 -0.35
N VAL A 411 -7.19 17.39 0.87
CA VAL A 411 -6.04 18.25 1.17
C VAL A 411 -4.74 17.46 1.28
N ASP A 412 -3.62 18.08 0.93
CA ASP A 412 -2.27 17.51 1.10
C ASP A 412 -1.81 17.60 2.56
N GLU A 413 -2.59 17.06 3.48
CA GLU A 413 -2.30 16.94 4.91
C GLU A 413 -2.64 15.52 5.38
N SER A 414 -2.34 15.23 6.65
CA SER A 414 -2.88 14.08 7.37
C SER A 414 -4.34 14.36 7.73
N VAL A 415 -5.24 13.96 6.83
CA VAL A 415 -6.68 14.02 7.06
C VAL A 415 -7.13 12.90 8.00
N THR A 416 -8.29 13.07 8.65
CA THR A 416 -8.84 12.06 9.56
C THR A 416 -9.47 10.91 8.77
N MET A 417 -8.60 10.00 8.35
CA MET A 417 -8.94 8.84 7.52
C MET A 417 -8.09 7.64 7.95
N LEU A 418 -8.72 6.47 7.97
CA LEU A 418 -8.06 5.19 8.17
C LEU A 418 -8.34 4.29 6.96
N LEU A 419 -7.29 3.66 6.46
CA LEU A 419 -7.26 2.96 5.19
C LEU A 419 -6.74 1.53 5.34
N GLN A 420 -7.28 0.64 4.53
CA GLN A 420 -6.89 -0.76 4.37
C GLN A 420 -6.63 -1.02 2.89
N LYS A 421 -5.56 -1.75 2.56
CA LYS A 421 -5.22 -2.07 1.16
C LYS A 421 -6.35 -2.89 0.52
N GLN A 422 -6.81 -2.52 -0.66
CA GLN A 422 -7.66 -3.41 -1.45
C GLN A 422 -6.82 -4.57 -1.98
N THR A 423 -7.26 -5.80 -1.71
CA THR A 423 -6.49 -7.03 -1.97
C THR A 423 -7.18 -7.99 -2.95
N SER A 424 -8.33 -7.58 -3.50
CA SER A 424 -9.04 -8.32 -4.54
C SER A 424 -9.83 -7.40 -5.46
N PHE A 425 -9.96 -7.82 -6.72
CA PHE A 425 -10.85 -7.18 -7.71
C PHE A 425 -12.33 -7.39 -7.41
N ARG A 426 -12.70 -8.43 -6.66
CA ARG A 426 -14.08 -8.80 -6.32
C ARG A 426 -14.22 -8.99 -4.81
N GLY A 427 -15.14 -8.26 -4.21
CA GLY A 427 -15.43 -8.38 -2.79
C GLY A 427 -16.47 -7.40 -2.30
N THR A 428 -16.78 -7.52 -1.01
CA THR A 428 -17.72 -6.68 -0.29
C THR A 428 -17.01 -6.00 0.88
N TRP A 429 -17.14 -4.68 0.94
CA TRP A 429 -16.67 -3.85 2.04
C TRP A 429 -17.88 -3.32 2.82
N ASP A 430 -18.03 -3.77 4.06
CA ASP A 430 -19.16 -3.41 4.92
C ASP A 430 -18.71 -2.49 6.05
N VAL A 431 -19.46 -1.42 6.30
CA VAL A 431 -19.21 -0.48 7.40
C VAL A 431 -20.51 -0.08 8.08
N ARG A 432 -20.52 -0.13 9.41
CA ARG A 432 -21.56 0.51 10.21
C ARG A 432 -21.06 1.82 10.80
N LEU A 433 -21.88 2.85 10.71
CA LEU A 433 -21.55 4.21 11.15
C LEU A 433 -22.70 4.79 11.98
N GLU A 434 -22.33 5.39 13.09
CA GLU A 434 -23.14 6.33 13.86
C GLU A 434 -22.49 7.70 13.83
N TYR A 435 -23.19 8.68 13.26
CA TYR A 435 -22.72 10.06 13.20
C TYR A 435 -23.88 11.04 13.21
N LEU A 436 -23.74 12.10 14.01
CA LEU A 436 -24.69 13.21 14.10
C LEU A 436 -23.92 14.52 13.90
N PRO A 437 -23.85 15.04 12.66
CA PRO A 437 -23.17 16.31 12.39
C PRO A 437 -23.88 17.46 13.15
N GLU A 438 -23.10 18.32 13.78
CA GLU A 438 -23.59 19.51 14.48
C GLU A 438 -23.57 20.75 13.60
N ARG A 439 -22.83 20.73 12.48
CA ARG A 439 -22.72 21.85 11.54
C ARG A 439 -22.91 21.41 10.09
N GLU A 440 -23.32 22.38 9.29
CA GLU A 440 -23.37 22.24 7.84
C GLU A 440 -21.98 21.96 7.26
N GLY A 441 -21.87 20.96 6.40
CA GLY A 441 -20.60 20.56 5.79
C GLY A 441 -19.80 19.53 6.57
N GLU A 442 -20.10 19.28 7.85
CA GLU A 442 -19.51 18.16 8.58
C GLU A 442 -19.94 16.84 7.95
N GLU A 443 -19.00 15.91 7.75
CA GLU A 443 -19.23 14.66 7.02
C GLU A 443 -18.44 13.51 7.63
N ALA A 444 -19.02 12.31 7.67
CA ALA A 444 -18.29 11.08 7.99
C ALA A 444 -18.84 9.92 7.19
N GLY A 445 -17.98 8.99 6.79
CA GLY A 445 -18.36 7.95 5.85
C GLY A 445 -17.27 6.92 5.56
N THR A 446 -17.50 6.16 4.50
CA THR A 446 -16.60 5.16 3.94
C THR A 446 -16.17 5.54 2.53
N THR A 447 -15.01 5.07 2.08
CA THR A 447 -14.45 5.43 0.78
C THR A 447 -13.69 4.28 0.12
N VAL A 448 -13.72 4.24 -1.22
CA VAL A 448 -12.65 3.64 -2.03
C VAL A 448 -11.72 4.77 -2.43
N TRP A 449 -10.48 4.71 -1.99
CA TRP A 449 -9.49 5.75 -2.12
C TRP A 449 -8.34 5.29 -3.01
N TRP A 450 -8.03 6.04 -4.06
CA TRP A 450 -6.75 5.90 -4.77
C TRP A 450 -5.87 7.11 -4.50
N SER A 451 -6.41 8.30 -4.76
CA SER A 451 -5.73 9.57 -4.56
C SER A 451 -6.78 10.65 -4.28
N LYS A 452 -6.32 11.84 -3.87
CA LYS A 452 -7.20 13.02 -3.75
C LYS A 452 -7.89 13.44 -5.06
N TRP A 453 -7.46 12.92 -6.20
CA TRP A 453 -8.04 13.15 -7.52
C TRP A 453 -8.94 12.01 -8.00
N CYS A 454 -8.88 10.85 -7.34
CA CYS A 454 -9.53 9.63 -7.77
C CYS A 454 -9.99 8.83 -6.53
N PHE A 455 -11.24 9.05 -6.13
CA PHE A 455 -11.89 8.34 -5.03
C PHE A 455 -13.42 8.36 -5.21
N ALA A 456 -14.10 7.46 -4.50
CA ALA A 456 -15.53 7.48 -4.31
C ALA A 456 -15.84 7.37 -2.81
N SER A 457 -16.83 8.11 -2.32
CA SER A 457 -17.20 8.08 -0.91
C SER A 457 -18.71 8.16 -0.69
N VAL A 458 -19.16 7.50 0.38
CA VAL A 458 -20.54 7.51 0.87
C VAL A 458 -20.53 7.82 2.36
N GLY A 459 -21.35 8.76 2.80
CA GLY A 459 -21.38 9.18 4.20
C GLY A 459 -22.61 9.97 4.62
N ILE A 460 -22.64 10.33 5.90
CA ILE A 460 -23.64 11.22 6.51
C ILE A 460 -23.05 12.62 6.55
N ARG A 461 -23.77 13.61 5.99
CA ARG A 461 -23.37 15.02 6.00
C ARG A 461 -24.42 15.91 6.66
N GLY A 462 -23.97 16.96 7.35
CA GLY A 462 -24.84 18.02 7.83
C GLY A 462 -25.19 19.01 6.71
N VAL A 463 -26.47 19.32 6.53
CA VAL A 463 -26.97 20.25 5.50
C VAL A 463 -27.89 21.32 6.10
N GLN A 464 -28.01 22.45 5.40
CA GLN A 464 -28.94 23.51 5.77
C GLN A 464 -30.27 23.37 5.02
N ARG A 465 -31.37 23.41 5.78
CA ARG A 465 -32.73 23.31 5.24
C ARG A 465 -33.01 24.44 4.23
N LYS A 466 -33.21 24.12 2.94
CA LYS A 466 -33.78 25.09 1.98
C LYS A 466 -35.21 25.40 2.42
N ARG A 467 -35.47 26.64 2.84
CA ARG A 467 -36.83 27.12 3.08
C ARG A 467 -37.57 27.16 1.74
N GLN A 468 -38.43 26.17 1.47
CA GLN A 468 -39.61 26.47 0.66
C GLN A 468 -40.34 27.61 1.38
N ARG A 469 -40.50 28.75 0.70
CA ARG A 469 -41.22 29.92 1.21
C ARG A 469 -42.70 29.56 1.42
N GLN A 470 -43.04 28.92 2.53
CA GLN A 470 -44.38 29.02 3.10
C GLN A 470 -44.33 30.04 4.23
N HIS A 471 -45.07 31.12 4.04
CA HIS A 471 -45.35 32.12 5.06
C HIS A 471 -45.98 31.44 6.27
N GLN A 472 -45.30 31.41 7.41
CA GLN A 472 -45.99 31.35 8.70
C GLN A 472 -45.14 31.92 9.84
N HIS A 473 -45.86 32.48 10.81
CA HIS A 473 -45.46 33.52 11.74
C HIS A 473 -44.30 33.21 12.70
N LYS A 474 -43.62 34.30 13.09
CA LYS A 474 -42.57 34.38 14.13
C LYS A 474 -43.09 33.96 15.51
N HIS A 475 -42.39 33.04 16.16
CA HIS A 475 -42.08 33.17 17.58
C HIS A 475 -40.57 32.92 17.81
N ARG A 476 -39.96 33.85 18.56
CA ARG A 476 -38.53 33.93 18.87
C ARG A 476 -38.18 33.01 20.04
N GLY A 477 -37.26 32.10 19.79
CA GLY A 477 -36.34 31.50 20.75
C GLY A 477 -35.04 31.19 20.00
N HIS A 478 -33.96 31.90 20.29
CA HIS A 478 -32.68 31.78 19.58
C HIS A 478 -31.84 30.69 20.27
N HIS A 479 -32.15 29.43 19.97
CA HIS A 479 -31.17 28.36 20.07
C HIS A 479 -30.66 28.09 18.65
N PRO A 480 -29.33 27.95 18.43
CA PRO A 480 -28.83 27.47 17.14
C PRO A 480 -29.49 26.12 16.87
N LYS A 481 -30.27 26.03 15.80
CA LYS A 481 -30.92 24.78 15.40
C LYS A 481 -29.87 23.88 14.77
N ARG A 482 -29.83 22.61 15.17
CA ARG A 482 -28.96 21.59 14.57
C ARG A 482 -29.29 21.44 13.07
N PRO A 483 -28.29 21.16 12.20
CA PRO A 483 -28.51 20.90 10.79
C PRO A 483 -29.34 19.64 10.58
N GLU A 484 -29.99 19.54 9.42
CA GLU A 484 -30.59 18.28 8.97
C GLU A 484 -29.47 17.35 8.47
N THR A 485 -29.69 16.04 8.54
CA THR A 485 -28.73 15.03 8.10
C THR A 485 -29.15 14.47 6.76
N GLU A 486 -28.24 14.48 5.79
CA GLU A 486 -28.44 13.85 4.48
C GLU A 486 -27.35 12.80 4.22
N THR A 487 -27.69 11.82 3.39
CA THR A 487 -26.70 10.89 2.84
C THR A 487 -26.06 11.58 1.65
N VAL A 488 -24.73 11.69 1.66
CA VAL A 488 -23.98 12.33 0.58
C VAL A 488 -23.15 11.30 -0.15
N GLU A 489 -23.24 11.37 -1.47
CA GLU A 489 -22.40 10.67 -2.40
C GLU A 489 -21.44 11.66 -3.05
N ARG A 490 -20.16 11.32 -3.09
CA ARG A 490 -19.18 12.04 -3.91
C ARG A 490 -18.51 11.07 -4.86
N ARG A 491 -18.67 11.37 -6.15
CA ARG A 491 -17.91 10.75 -7.24
C ARG A 491 -17.07 11.84 -7.91
N ILE A 492 -15.80 11.56 -8.14
CA ILE A 492 -15.03 12.32 -9.14
C ILE A 492 -15.09 11.50 -10.43
N ARG A 493 -15.93 11.91 -11.38
CA ARG A 493 -15.74 11.53 -12.79
C ARG A 493 -14.69 12.47 -13.38
N SER A 494 -13.72 11.91 -14.11
CA SER A 494 -12.83 12.69 -14.94
C SER A 494 -13.62 13.59 -15.87
N GLU A 495 -13.34 14.88 -15.84
CA GLU A 495 -12.93 15.61 -17.03
C GLU A 495 -12.18 16.87 -16.60
N GLN A 496 -11.48 17.48 -17.55
CA GLN A 496 -10.57 18.62 -17.40
C GLN A 496 -11.05 19.76 -16.49
N PRO A 497 -10.17 20.65 -16.00
CA PRO A 497 -10.49 21.61 -14.94
C PRO A 497 -11.62 22.57 -15.35
N GLY A 498 -12.83 22.18 -14.98
CA GLY A 498 -14.09 22.91 -15.10
C GLY A 498 -15.07 22.14 -14.22
N GLU A 499 -15.39 22.74 -13.07
CA GLU A 499 -16.46 22.42 -12.12
C GLU A 499 -17.27 21.14 -12.39
N GLY A 500 -16.93 20.05 -11.70
CA GLY A 500 -17.78 18.86 -11.65
C GLY A 500 -18.98 19.08 -10.74
N GLU A 501 -20.20 18.84 -11.25
CA GLU A 501 -21.44 18.94 -10.49
C GLU A 501 -21.56 17.82 -9.44
N VAL A 502 -21.95 18.21 -8.22
CA VAL A 502 -22.42 17.32 -7.16
C VAL A 502 -23.92 17.17 -7.34
N GLU A 503 -24.44 15.96 -7.60
CA GLU A 503 -25.89 15.73 -7.57
C GLU A 503 -26.38 15.70 -6.12
N GLU A 504 -26.98 16.80 -5.67
CA GLU A 504 -27.66 16.91 -4.37
C GLU A 504 -29.15 16.52 -4.53
N GLY A 505 -29.56 15.40 -3.93
CA GLY A 505 -30.96 14.98 -3.88
C GLY A 505 -31.62 15.33 -2.54
N GLU A 506 -32.66 16.16 -2.53
CA GLU A 506 -33.51 16.40 -1.34
C GLU A 506 -34.41 15.18 -1.03
N ASP A 507 -34.60 14.84 0.25
CA ASP A 507 -35.64 13.88 0.69
C ASP A 507 -36.47 14.35 1.90
N GLY A 508 -37.79 14.20 1.77
CA GLY A 508 -38.86 14.69 2.64
C GLY A 508 -39.20 13.78 3.82
N GLY A 509 -38.19 13.35 4.59
CA GLY A 509 -38.40 12.85 5.96
C GLY A 509 -39.17 11.54 6.11
N LYS A 510 -39.29 10.73 5.06
CA LYS A 510 -39.68 9.31 5.16
C LYS A 510 -38.52 8.50 4.60
N GLY A 511 -38.10 7.43 5.28
CA GLY A 511 -37.09 6.53 4.71
C GLY A 511 -37.59 6.00 3.37
N VAL A 512 -36.91 6.36 2.29
CA VAL A 512 -37.19 5.90 0.93
C VAL A 512 -35.97 5.12 0.45
N GLU A 513 -36.22 3.93 -0.06
CA GLU A 513 -35.26 3.10 -0.80
C GLU A 513 -34.78 3.88 -2.03
N ARG A 514 -33.49 4.18 -2.13
CA ARG A 514 -32.92 4.85 -3.30
C ARG A 514 -31.82 3.98 -3.92
N GLU A 515 -32.07 3.58 -5.15
CA GLU A 515 -31.14 2.87 -6.02
C GLU A 515 -30.24 3.90 -6.70
N VAL A 516 -28.92 3.78 -6.53
CA VAL A 516 -27.94 4.56 -7.32
C VAL A 516 -27.12 3.60 -8.16
N VAL A 517 -27.15 3.82 -9.48
CA VAL A 517 -26.56 2.92 -10.48
C VAL A 517 -25.20 3.47 -10.93
N PHE A 518 -24.13 2.76 -10.59
CA PHE A 518 -22.81 3.04 -11.15
C PHE A 518 -22.70 2.35 -12.51
N ARG A 519 -22.78 3.11 -13.60
CA ARG A 519 -22.52 2.58 -14.95
C ARG A 519 -21.02 2.65 -15.27
N TYR A 520 -20.46 1.48 -15.59
CA TYR A 520 -19.27 1.31 -16.42
C TYR A 520 -19.64 0.44 -17.63
N PRO A 521 -19.08 0.70 -18.82
CA PRO A 521 -19.16 -0.23 -19.92
C PRO A 521 -18.37 -1.51 -19.57
N ASP A 522 -19.02 -2.65 -19.75
CA ASP A 522 -18.45 -4.00 -19.74
C ASP A 522 -19.03 -4.67 -21.01
N PRO A 523 -18.24 -5.39 -21.83
CA PRO A 523 -18.74 -6.13 -22.99
C PRO A 523 -19.84 -7.17 -22.67
N GLU A 524 -20.02 -7.58 -21.41
CA GLU A 524 -21.03 -8.58 -21.02
C GLU A 524 -22.32 -8.00 -20.40
N GLY A 525 -22.40 -6.68 -20.19
CA GLY A 525 -23.67 -6.03 -19.81
C GLY A 525 -24.13 -6.23 -18.35
N ASP A 526 -23.24 -6.61 -17.44
CA ASP A 526 -23.56 -6.75 -16.02
C ASP A 526 -23.64 -5.38 -15.28
N GLU A 527 -24.81 -5.11 -14.68
CA GLU A 527 -25.06 -3.91 -13.87
C GLU A 527 -24.50 -4.06 -12.44
N PHE A 528 -23.67 -3.11 -11.98
CA PHE A 528 -23.26 -3.01 -10.57
C PHE A 528 -24.27 -2.19 -9.78
N LYS A 529 -24.97 -2.86 -8.87
CA LYS A 529 -26.01 -2.27 -8.02
C LYS A 529 -25.50 -2.09 -6.61
N TYR A 530 -25.64 -0.89 -6.08
CA TYR A 530 -25.51 -0.61 -4.66
C TYR A 530 -26.92 -0.56 -4.08
N THR A 531 -27.16 -1.33 -3.01
CA THR A 531 -28.41 -1.28 -2.25
C THR A 531 -28.10 -0.72 -0.86
N PHE A 532 -28.64 0.45 -0.54
CA PHE A 532 -28.44 1.09 0.78
C PHE A 532 -29.70 0.93 1.64
N PHE A 533 -29.50 0.64 2.94
CA PHE A 533 -30.55 0.64 3.96
C PHE A 533 -30.41 1.84 4.89
N VAL A 534 -31.18 2.91 4.66
CA VAL A 534 -31.28 4.01 5.63
C VAL A 534 -32.45 3.73 6.58
N GLY A 535 -32.13 3.18 7.75
CA GLY A 535 -33.13 2.99 8.82
C GLY A 535 -33.75 4.34 9.28
N PRO A 536 -35.00 4.35 9.77
CA PRO A 536 -35.68 5.59 10.15
C PRO A 536 -34.94 6.33 11.25
N SER A 537 -34.80 7.66 11.15
CA SER A 537 -34.36 8.53 12.25
C SER A 537 -35.20 8.24 13.51
N PRO A 538 -34.62 8.12 14.73
CA PRO A 538 -35.46 7.91 15.90
C PRO A 538 -36.40 9.12 16.04
N SER A 539 -37.70 8.86 16.02
CA SER A 539 -38.65 9.84 16.53
C SER A 539 -38.29 10.06 17.99
N LEU A 540 -37.86 11.29 18.32
CA LEU A 540 -37.88 11.78 19.68
C LEU A 540 -39.33 11.67 20.15
N SER A 541 -39.65 10.58 20.87
CA SER A 541 -40.86 10.56 21.68
C SER A 541 -40.68 11.63 22.75
N THR A 542 -41.31 12.79 22.51
CA THR A 542 -41.49 13.80 23.54
C THR A 542 -42.43 13.20 24.58
N SER A 543 -41.88 12.51 25.58
CA SER A 543 -42.60 12.37 26.84
C SER A 543 -42.56 13.74 27.50
N THR A 544 -43.67 14.46 27.40
CA THR A 544 -43.89 15.68 28.16
C THR A 544 -44.00 15.30 29.63
N SER A 545 -42.90 15.39 30.39
CA SER A 545 -43.00 15.48 31.85
C SER A 545 -43.35 16.92 32.21
N SER A 546 -44.58 17.15 32.64
CA SER A 546 -45.02 18.41 33.23
C SER A 546 -44.16 18.74 34.46
N ALA A 547 -43.49 19.88 34.43
CA ALA A 547 -42.87 20.47 35.61
C ALA A 547 -43.98 20.94 36.59
N PRO A 548 -43.84 20.71 37.91
CA PRO A 548 -44.72 21.32 38.90
C PRO A 548 -44.26 22.77 39.20
N PRO A 549 -45.17 23.66 39.61
CA PRO A 549 -44.88 25.08 39.77
C PRO A 549 -44.09 25.41 41.05
N THR A 550 -43.37 26.52 41.00
CA THR A 550 -42.46 27.07 42.00
C THR A 550 -43.14 27.77 43.19
N SER A 551 -42.68 27.42 44.40
CA SER A 551 -42.43 28.20 45.65
C SER A 551 -43.39 29.30 46.14
N ALA A 552 -43.83 29.21 47.42
CA ALA A 552 -43.35 30.04 48.56
C ALA A 552 -44.14 29.80 49.88
N SER A 553 -43.45 29.50 51.00
CA SER A 553 -43.53 30.23 52.29
C SER A 553 -42.79 29.47 53.43
N MET A 554 -42.45 30.23 54.48
CA MET A 554 -41.43 30.03 55.51
C MET A 554 -41.74 28.99 56.61
N SER A 555 -40.71 28.30 57.13
CA SER A 555 -40.29 28.28 58.56
C SER A 555 -39.23 27.18 58.85
N LYS A 556 -38.31 27.49 59.79
CA LYS A 556 -37.27 26.62 60.42
C LYS A 556 -37.82 26.12 61.79
N PRO A 557 -37.18 25.20 62.59
CA PRO A 557 -35.80 24.67 62.51
C PRO A 557 -35.58 23.15 62.84
N MET A 558 -34.30 22.73 62.71
CA MET A 558 -33.54 21.68 63.45
C MET A 558 -33.61 20.17 63.08
N SER A 559 -32.46 19.61 62.65
CA SER A 559 -31.72 18.50 63.30
C SER A 559 -31.09 17.45 62.34
N THR A 560 -29.75 17.28 62.47
CA THR A 560 -28.88 16.10 62.23
C THR A 560 -28.56 15.54 60.82
N SER A 561 -27.25 15.47 60.56
CA SER A 561 -26.45 14.90 59.43
C SER A 561 -26.36 13.34 59.44
N PRO A 562 -25.59 12.66 58.54
CA PRO A 562 -25.56 12.66 57.07
C PRO A 562 -25.59 11.23 56.45
N SER A 563 -25.96 11.06 55.18
CA SER A 563 -25.50 9.92 54.36
C SER A 563 -25.42 10.29 52.88
N ALA A 564 -24.21 10.36 52.34
CA ALA A 564 -23.97 10.63 50.93
C ALA A 564 -24.04 9.33 50.11
N SER A 565 -25.02 9.22 49.23
CA SER A 565 -25.03 8.26 48.12
C SER A 565 -24.80 9.03 46.82
N SER A 566 -23.61 8.90 46.23
CA SER A 566 -23.32 9.44 44.90
C SER A 566 -23.95 8.54 43.84
N SER A 567 -25.11 8.91 43.31
CA SER A 567 -25.66 8.32 42.09
C SER A 567 -24.97 8.97 40.88
N SER A 568 -24.04 8.25 40.25
CA SER A 568 -23.57 8.60 38.91
C SER A 568 -24.75 8.59 37.94
N PRO A 569 -24.83 9.51 36.96
CA PRO A 569 -25.84 9.44 35.92
C PRO A 569 -25.68 8.11 35.13
N PRO A 570 -26.78 7.50 34.67
CA PRO A 570 -26.72 6.28 33.88
C PRO A 570 -25.94 6.56 32.59
N ALA A 571 -25.05 5.63 32.22
CA ALA A 571 -24.41 5.64 30.91
C ALA A 571 -25.51 5.70 29.83
N PRO A 572 -25.38 6.54 28.79
CA PRO A 572 -26.34 6.57 27.70
C PRO A 572 -26.43 5.16 27.09
N ALA A 573 -27.67 4.71 26.81
CA ALA A 573 -27.91 3.46 26.11
C ALA A 573 -27.13 3.48 24.78
N PRO A 574 -26.51 2.36 24.37
CA PRO A 574 -25.77 2.30 23.12
C PRO A 574 -26.73 2.65 21.99
N ALA A 575 -26.43 3.74 21.28
CA ALA A 575 -27.14 4.10 20.08
C ALA A 575 -26.95 2.97 19.06
N SER A 576 -28.06 2.61 18.39
CA SER A 576 -28.05 1.53 17.41
C SER A 576 -27.26 1.98 16.18
N LEU A 577 -26.09 1.37 15.96
CA LEU A 577 -25.32 1.55 14.73
C LEU A 577 -26.19 1.26 13.49
N ARG A 578 -26.02 2.07 12.45
CA ARG A 578 -26.69 1.88 11.16
C ARG A 578 -25.71 1.36 10.13
N GLU A 579 -26.18 0.49 9.24
CA GLU A 579 -25.43 0.08 8.06
C GLU A 579 -25.49 1.22 7.04
N VAL A 580 -24.33 1.74 6.62
CA VAL A 580 -24.26 2.91 5.72
C VAL A 580 -23.95 2.48 4.27
N GLY A 581 -23.82 1.18 4.02
CA GLY A 581 -23.76 0.59 2.69
C GLY A 581 -22.57 -0.32 2.46
N SER A 582 -22.59 -1.01 1.32
CA SER A 582 -21.48 -1.80 0.81
C SER A 582 -20.93 -1.18 -0.47
N ILE A 583 -19.61 -1.30 -0.67
CA ILE A 583 -18.97 -0.85 -1.92
C ILE A 583 -18.46 -2.07 -2.71
N PRO A 584 -19.11 -2.48 -3.82
CA PRO A 584 -18.52 -3.41 -4.76
C PRO A 584 -17.22 -2.87 -5.36
N SER A 585 -16.24 -3.74 -5.46
CA SER A 585 -14.85 -3.45 -5.80
C SER A 585 -14.56 -3.13 -7.29
N ARG A 586 -15.57 -2.72 -8.08
CA ARG A 586 -15.41 -2.42 -9.51
C ARG A 586 -15.19 -0.92 -9.80
N SER A 587 -14.00 -0.67 -10.37
CA SER A 587 -13.40 0.49 -11.07
C SER A 587 -13.66 1.93 -10.61
N LEU A 588 -12.57 2.54 -10.12
CA LEU A 588 -12.24 3.97 -10.32
C LEU A 588 -11.38 4.10 -11.58
N VAL A 589 -11.59 5.12 -12.42
CA VAL A 589 -10.73 5.41 -13.59
C VAL A 589 -9.84 6.60 -13.30
N ARG A 590 -8.57 6.48 -13.71
CA ARG A 590 -7.55 7.53 -13.64
C ARG A 590 -8.01 8.76 -14.39
N THR A 591 -8.00 9.91 -13.70
CA THR A 591 -8.46 11.16 -14.28
C THR A 591 -7.29 12.06 -14.68
N ARG A 592 -6.06 11.78 -14.21
CA ARG A 592 -4.86 12.57 -14.52
C ARG A 592 -3.57 11.76 -14.69
N PRO A 593 -2.61 12.25 -15.51
CA PRO A 593 -1.28 11.66 -15.66
C PRO A 593 -0.46 11.56 -14.36
N PHE A 594 -0.84 12.28 -13.29
CA PHE A 594 -0.17 12.25 -12.00
C PHE A 594 -0.88 11.40 -10.93
N ASP A 595 -1.97 10.70 -11.25
CA ASP A 595 -2.43 9.60 -10.40
C ASP A 595 -1.36 8.52 -10.44
N SER A 596 -0.74 8.27 -9.29
CA SER A 596 0.48 7.50 -9.15
C SER A 596 0.34 6.08 -9.68
N ILE A 597 1.08 5.78 -10.76
CA ILE A 597 1.27 4.43 -11.30
C ILE A 597 1.87 3.47 -10.27
N PHE A 598 2.40 3.98 -9.17
CA PHE A 598 3.08 3.20 -8.15
C PHE A 598 2.14 2.56 -7.12
N THR A 599 0.92 3.11 -6.97
CA THR A 599 -0.01 2.81 -5.86
C THR A 599 -1.24 2.03 -6.31
N GLY A 600 -1.90 1.35 -5.37
CA GLY A 600 -3.23 0.74 -5.54
C GLY A 600 -4.29 1.40 -4.67
N THR A 601 -5.54 0.99 -4.86
CA THR A 601 -6.69 1.47 -4.10
C THR A 601 -6.70 0.93 -2.67
N HIS A 602 -7.35 1.70 -1.81
CA HIS A 602 -7.58 1.40 -0.41
C HIS A 602 -9.07 1.54 -0.11
N LEU A 603 -9.54 0.73 0.83
CA LEU A 603 -10.87 0.84 1.43
C LEU A 603 -10.70 1.57 2.75
N GLY A 604 -11.59 2.48 3.10
CA GLY A 604 -11.38 3.30 4.29
C GLY A 604 -12.61 3.89 4.91
N ILE A 605 -12.39 4.42 6.11
CA ILE A 605 -13.35 5.22 6.87
C ILE A 605 -12.75 6.61 7.10
N TYR A 606 -13.59 7.65 7.05
CA TYR A 606 -13.15 9.03 7.22
C TYR A 606 -14.15 9.86 8.02
N ALA A 607 -13.65 10.95 8.61
CA ALA A 607 -14.46 12.00 9.18
C ALA A 607 -13.84 13.36 8.85
N MET A 608 -14.67 14.36 8.57
CA MET A 608 -14.23 15.72 8.27
C MET A 608 -15.14 16.75 8.92
N GLY A 609 -14.51 17.83 9.37
CA GLY A 609 -15.15 19.05 9.80
C GLY A 609 -15.51 19.95 8.62
N THR A 610 -15.69 21.23 8.92
CA THR A 610 -16.15 22.24 7.96
C THR A 610 -15.57 23.61 8.32
N GLU A 611 -15.42 24.49 7.34
CA GLU A 611 -15.01 25.90 7.55
C GLU A 611 -13.78 26.10 8.45
N ASN A 612 -12.72 25.30 8.25
CA ASN A 612 -11.49 25.31 9.06
C ASN A 612 -11.70 24.96 10.54
N GLN A 613 -12.78 24.25 10.87
CA GLN A 613 -13.06 23.80 12.23
C GLN A 613 -13.29 22.28 12.24
N GLY A 614 -12.59 21.57 13.13
CA GLY A 614 -12.77 20.13 13.31
C GLY A 614 -14.17 19.80 13.83
N SER A 615 -14.69 18.62 13.52
CA SER A 615 -16.03 18.17 13.88
C SER A 615 -16.23 18.18 15.40
N ARG A 616 -17.43 18.58 15.84
CA ARG A 616 -17.80 18.57 17.26
C ARG A 616 -18.23 17.20 17.75
N SER A 617 -18.81 16.41 16.86
CA SER A 617 -19.25 15.05 17.14
C SER A 617 -18.18 14.05 16.69
N ALA A 618 -18.03 12.97 17.45
CA ALA A 618 -17.27 11.83 16.98
C ALA A 618 -18.12 11.00 16.00
N ALA A 619 -17.49 10.50 14.94
CA ALA A 619 -18.07 9.50 14.05
C ALA A 619 -17.67 8.12 14.54
N VAL A 620 -18.64 7.29 14.94
CA VAL A 620 -18.40 5.97 15.55
C VAL A 620 -18.61 4.88 14.50
N PHE A 621 -17.56 4.12 14.22
CA PHE A 621 -17.54 3.05 13.23
C PHE A 621 -17.43 1.67 13.89
N GLY A 622 -18.12 0.68 13.32
CA GLY A 622 -18.05 -0.71 13.76
C GLY A 622 -18.50 -1.70 12.69
N GLY A 623 -18.45 -2.98 13.02
CA GLY A 623 -18.89 -4.06 12.12
C GLY A 623 -18.15 -4.10 10.78
N ILE A 624 -16.90 -3.60 10.74
CA ILE A 624 -16.13 -3.48 9.49
C ILE A 624 -15.67 -4.85 9.01
N LYS A 625 -15.98 -5.19 7.77
CA LYS A 625 -15.60 -6.46 7.15
C LYS A 625 -15.14 -6.26 5.72
N TRP A 626 -14.15 -7.06 5.34
CA TRP A 626 -13.74 -7.24 3.95
C TRP A 626 -13.84 -8.72 3.59
N GLU A 627 -14.68 -9.04 2.62
CA GLU A 627 -14.78 -10.37 2.02
C GLU A 627 -14.21 -10.30 0.61
N GLY A 628 -13.07 -10.97 0.39
CA GLY A 628 -12.35 -10.93 -0.87
C GLY A 628 -12.12 -12.31 -1.47
N VAL A 629 -11.91 -12.35 -2.78
CA VAL A 629 -11.51 -13.56 -3.50
C VAL A 629 -10.07 -13.37 -4.00
N ARG A 630 -9.10 -14.22 -3.60
CA ARG A 630 -7.72 -14.13 -4.11
C ARG A 630 -7.67 -14.29 -5.64
N ALA A 631 -8.60 -15.10 -6.14
CA ALA A 631 -8.79 -15.52 -7.52
C ALA A 631 -9.88 -14.71 -8.24
N GLY A 632 -9.51 -13.63 -8.90
CA GLY A 632 -10.30 -13.11 -10.03
C GLY A 632 -9.60 -13.55 -11.32
N GLY A 633 -9.87 -14.76 -11.76
CA GLY A 633 -9.68 -15.17 -13.15
C GLY A 633 -11.07 -15.48 -13.70
N GLU A 634 -11.42 -14.80 -14.79
CA GLU A 634 -12.76 -14.60 -15.38
C GLU A 634 -13.66 -13.61 -14.64
#